data_AF-A0A6F8P9U7-F1
#
_entry.id   AF-A0A6F8P9U7-F1
#
_cell.length_a   1.000
_cell.length_b   1.000
_cell.length_c   1.000
_cell.angle_alpha   90.00
_cell.angle_beta   90.00
_cell.angle_gamma   90.00
#
_symmetry.space_group_name_H-M   'P 1'
#
loop_
_entity.id
_entity.type
_entity.pdbx_description
1 polymer ?
#
loop_
_entity_poly.entity_id
_entity_poly.type
_entity_poly.pdbx_seq_one_letter_code
_entity_poly.pdbx_strand_id
1 'polypeptide(L)'
;MTGQTDGDLLDRQREVQRVLGRCMLRLQQYERLIKTIVAHHDFTGPAHALASTRAARIADAAGKTLGTLVGRLLGSYAVIDGTDTSADSLGNAPKTSSRSACGST
;
A
#
# COMPACT_ATOMS: atom_id res chain seq x y z
N MET A 1 -31.83 9.59 44.53
CA MET A 1 -31.52 8.48 43.60
C MET A 1 -31.00 8.95 42.24
N THR A 2 -31.20 10.20 41.81
CA THR A 2 -30.71 10.73 40.51
C THR A 2 -29.20 11.01 40.45
N GLY A 3 -28.58 11.47 41.53
CA GLY A 3 -27.13 11.74 41.54
C GLY A 3 -26.24 10.50 41.40
N GLN A 4 -26.77 9.30 41.66
CA GLN A 4 -26.02 8.05 41.51
C GLN A 4 -26.05 7.55 40.05
N THR A 5 -27.17 7.70 39.36
CA THR A 5 -27.29 7.35 37.93
C THR A 5 -26.45 8.26 37.03
N ASP A 6 -26.31 9.54 37.39
CA ASP A 6 -25.46 10.48 36.65
C ASP A 6 -23.98 10.16 36.84
N GLY A 7 -23.57 9.77 38.06
CA GLY A 7 -22.21 9.28 38.33
C GLY A 7 -21.88 8.03 37.53
N ASP A 8 -22.78 7.04 37.54
CA ASP A 8 -22.61 5.79 36.80
C ASP A 8 -22.48 6.02 35.28
N LEU A 9 -23.27 6.95 34.72
CA LEU A 9 -23.20 7.33 33.31
C LEU A 9 -21.86 8.01 32.97
N LEU A 10 -21.37 8.92 33.82
CA LEU A 10 -20.08 9.58 33.64
C LEU A 10 -18.92 8.58 33.70
N ASP A 11 -19.00 7.59 34.58
CA ASP A 11 -17.95 6.57 34.71
C ASP A 11 -17.95 5.63 33.51
N ARG A 12 -19.12 5.28 32.96
CA ARG A 12 -19.22 4.58 31.68
C ARG A 12 -18.62 5.40 30.53
N GLN A 13 -18.89 6.70 30.49
CA GLN A 13 -18.35 7.58 29.46
C GLN A 13 -16.81 7.66 29.53
N ARG A 14 -16.25 7.77 30.74
CA ARG A 14 -14.79 7.75 30.96
C ARG A 14 -14.17 6.44 30.50
N GLU A 15 -14.82 5.31 30.78
CA GLU A 15 -14.33 4.00 30.37
C GLU A 15 -14.33 3.86 28.83
N VAL A 16 -15.40 4.29 28.16
CA VAL A 16 -15.46 4.31 26.69
C VAL A 16 -14.35 5.19 26.10
N GLN A 17 -14.16 6.40 26.63
CA GLN A 17 -13.09 7.30 26.20
C GLN A 17 -11.70 6.68 26.43
N ARG A 18 -11.50 6.01 27.55
CA ARG A 18 -10.24 5.33 27.89
C ARG A 18 -9.94 4.19 26.91
N VAL A 19 -10.93 3.35 26.62
CA VAL A 19 -10.78 2.23 25.68
C VAL A 19 -10.59 2.75 24.25
N LEU A 20 -11.38 3.73 23.82
CA LEU A 20 -11.24 4.38 22.52
C LEU A 20 -9.83 4.97 22.35
N GLY A 21 -9.33 5.69 23.35
CA GLY A 21 -7.97 6.24 23.34
C GLY A 21 -6.90 5.15 23.18
N ARG A 22 -7.02 4.02 23.89
CA ARG A 22 -6.10 2.87 23.73
C ARG A 22 -6.17 2.27 22.33
N CYS A 23 -7.37 2.13 21.76
CA CYS A 23 -7.56 1.62 20.41
C CYS A 23 -6.93 2.54 19.36
N MET A 24 -7.11 3.85 19.50
CA MET A 24 -6.52 4.84 18.60
C MET A 24 -4.99 4.79 18.61
N LEU A 25 -4.37 4.71 19.80
CA LEU A 25 -2.91 4.56 19.91
C LEU A 25 -2.41 3.26 19.27
N ARG A 26 -3.14 2.16 19.45
CA ARG A 26 -2.79 0.86 18.86
C ARG A 26 -2.87 0.91 17.32
N LEU A 27 -3.89 1.56 16.76
CA LEU A 27 -3.99 1.77 15.31
C LEU A 27 -2.84 2.62 14.77
N GLN A 28 -2.46 3.69 15.47
CA GLN A 28 -1.30 4.51 15.09
C GLN A 28 0.00 3.69 15.14
N GLN A 29 0.15 2.80 16.13
CA GLN A 29 1.30 1.90 16.21
C GLN A 29 1.34 0.92 15.02
N TYR A 30 0.20 0.29 14.70
CA TYR A 30 0.11 -0.59 13.54
C TYR A 30 0.42 0.14 12.23
N GLU A 31 -0.05 1.38 12.07
CA GLU A 31 0.29 2.19 10.90
C GLU A 31 1.79 2.46 10.80
N ARG A 32 2.47 2.75 11.91
CA ARG A 32 3.93 2.94 11.88
C ARG A 32 4.65 1.64 11.49
N LEU A 33 4.24 0.51 12.05
CA LEU A 33 4.83 -0.80 11.73
C LEU A 33 4.62 -1.17 10.27
N ILE A 34 3.41 -1.01 9.73
CA ILE A 34 3.14 -1.31 8.32
C ILE A 34 3.89 -0.36 7.39
N LYS A 35 4.08 0.92 7.75
CA LYS A 35 4.91 1.86 6.98
C LYS A 35 6.35 1.37 6.90
N THR A 36 6.89 0.85 8.00
CA THR A 36 8.21 0.21 7.99
C THR A 36 8.21 -1.02 7.10
N ILE A 37 7.23 -1.92 7.25
CA ILE A 37 7.15 -3.12 6.40
C ILE A 37 7.07 -2.73 4.92
N VAL A 38 6.13 -1.88 4.52
CA VAL A 38 5.94 -1.46 3.11
C VAL A 38 7.16 -0.69 2.56
N ALA A 39 7.85 0.11 3.38
CA ALA A 39 9.07 0.78 2.96
C ALA A 39 10.26 -0.18 2.75
N HIS A 40 10.18 -1.39 3.32
CA HIS A 40 11.25 -2.38 3.34
C HIS A 40 10.89 -3.73 2.71
N HIS A 41 9.65 -3.94 2.24
CA HIS A 41 9.04 -5.26 2.02
C HIS A 41 9.65 -6.09 0.90
N ASP A 42 10.18 -5.56 -0.20
CA ASP A 42 11.07 -6.39 -1.04
C ASP A 42 11.91 -5.62 -2.05
N PHE A 43 13.14 -6.13 -2.21
CA PHE A 43 14.31 -5.54 -2.85
C PHE A 43 14.67 -6.36 -4.09
N THR A 44 14.55 -5.79 -5.28
CA THR A 44 15.35 -6.19 -6.45
C THR A 44 15.40 -5.03 -7.43
N GLY A 45 16.61 -4.54 -7.69
CA GLY A 45 16.86 -3.41 -8.57
C GLY A 45 18.35 -3.13 -8.63
N PRO A 46 18.84 -2.49 -9.71
CA PRO A 46 20.26 -2.18 -9.84
C PRO A 46 20.77 -1.45 -8.60
N ALA A 47 21.95 -1.83 -8.08
CA ALA A 47 22.49 -1.30 -6.82
C ALA A 47 22.52 0.24 -6.76
N HIS A 48 22.69 0.90 -7.90
CA HIS A 48 22.70 2.35 -8.04
C HIS A 48 21.33 3.03 -7.86
N ALA A 49 20.22 2.31 -8.00
CA ALA A 49 18.85 2.84 -7.92
C ALA A 49 18.10 2.43 -6.63
N LEU A 50 18.67 1.54 -5.82
CA LEU A 50 18.03 1.02 -4.61
C LEU A 50 17.79 2.12 -3.56
N ALA A 51 18.78 2.99 -3.34
CA ALA A 51 18.68 4.06 -2.36
C ALA A 51 17.62 5.11 -2.73
N SER A 52 17.56 5.53 -4.00
CA SER A 52 16.58 6.51 -4.49
C SER A 52 15.17 5.92 -4.51
N THR A 53 15.02 4.67 -4.93
CA THR A 53 13.75 3.94 -4.91
C THR A 53 13.21 3.80 -3.48
N ARG A 54 14.08 3.48 -2.52
CA ARG A 54 13.71 3.41 -1.10
C ARG A 54 13.23 4.76 -0.57
N ALA A 55 13.95 5.84 -0.86
CA ALA A 55 13.56 7.19 -0.43
C ALA A 55 12.18 7.59 -0.98
N ALA A 56 11.94 7.33 -2.27
CA ALA A 56 10.65 7.60 -2.92
C ALA A 56 9.51 6.80 -2.27
N ARG A 57 9.75 5.52 -1.91
CA ARG A 57 8.74 4.68 -1.25
C ARG A 57 8.46 5.08 0.19
N ILE A 58 9.48 5.53 0.93
CA ILE A 58 9.30 6.09 2.28
C ILE A 58 8.40 7.33 2.20
N ALA A 59 8.68 8.23 1.27
CA ALA A 59 7.85 9.43 1.06
C ALA A 59 6.41 9.06 0.67
N ASP A 60 6.27 8.10 -0.24
CA ASP A 60 4.97 7.59 -0.70
C ASP A 60 4.16 6.88 0.40
N ALA A 61 4.82 6.15 1.31
CA ALA A 61 4.16 5.47 2.43
C ALA A 61 3.83 6.43 3.58
N ALA A 62 4.60 7.51 3.79
CA ALA A 62 4.42 8.45 4.89
C ALA A 62 3.02 9.07 4.92
N GLY A 63 2.50 9.45 3.75
CA GLY A 63 1.18 10.08 3.59
C GLY A 63 0.00 9.11 3.50
N LYS A 64 0.23 7.79 3.57
CA LYS A 64 -0.83 6.78 3.43
C LYS A 64 -1.32 6.28 4.77
N THR A 65 -2.61 6.00 4.84
CA THR A 65 -3.27 5.42 6.00
C THR A 65 -3.06 3.90 6.04
N LEU A 66 -3.25 3.31 7.23
CA LEU A 66 -3.17 1.86 7.46
C LEU A 66 -3.95 1.03 6.42
N GLY A 67 -5.19 1.41 6.11
CA GLY A 67 -6.03 0.67 5.14
C GLY A 67 -5.42 0.61 3.75
N THR A 68 -4.92 1.75 3.24
CA THR A 68 -4.26 1.83 1.93
C THR A 68 -2.95 1.03 1.90
N LEU A 69 -2.17 1.07 3.00
CA LEU A 69 -0.91 0.35 3.10
C LEU A 69 -1.12 -1.17 3.16
N VAL A 70 -2.11 -1.62 3.93
CA VAL A 70 -2.49 -3.04 4.01
C VAL A 70 -3.02 -3.55 2.68
N GLY A 71 -3.91 -2.80 2.01
CA GLY A 71 -4.41 -3.17 0.68
C GLY A 71 -3.30 -3.28 -0.37
N ARG A 72 -2.33 -2.35 -0.35
CA ARG A 72 -1.16 -2.42 -1.22
C ARG A 72 -0.27 -3.61 -0.90
N LEU A 73 0.01 -3.87 0.38
CA LEU A 73 0.85 -5.00 0.81
C LEU A 73 0.22 -6.33 0.40
N LEU A 74 -1.06 -6.52 0.72
CA LEU A 74 -1.81 -7.71 0.36
C LEU A 74 -1.97 -7.86 -1.15
N GLY A 75 -2.20 -6.77 -1.89
CA GLY A 75 -2.24 -6.83 -3.36
C GLY A 75 -0.91 -7.22 -4.00
N SER A 76 0.23 -6.96 -3.32
CA SER A 76 1.54 -7.42 -3.79
C SER A 76 1.93 -8.83 -3.32
N TYR A 77 1.34 -9.32 -2.22
CA TYR A 77 1.73 -10.59 -1.60
C TYR A 77 0.72 -11.73 -1.86
N ALA A 78 -0.57 -11.41 -1.94
CA ALA A 78 -1.62 -12.36 -2.26
C ALA A 78 -1.67 -12.57 -3.78
N VAL A 79 -0.92 -13.56 -4.26
CA VAL A 79 -1.31 -14.26 -5.49
C VAL A 79 -2.59 -15.01 -5.15
N ILE A 80 -3.75 -14.50 -5.60
CA ILE A 80 -4.99 -15.26 -5.52
C ILE A 80 -4.90 -16.34 -6.60
N ASP A 81 -4.49 -17.54 -6.21
CA ASP A 81 -4.59 -18.72 -7.06
C ASP A 81 -6.07 -18.94 -7.39
N GLY A 82 -6.48 -18.47 -8.58
CA GLY A 82 -7.86 -18.52 -9.04
C GLY A 82 -8.32 -17.37 -9.94
N THR A 83 -7.53 -16.32 -10.15
CA THR A 83 -7.76 -15.42 -11.30
C THR A 83 -6.88 -15.88 -12.44
N ASP A 84 -7.45 -16.74 -13.29
CA ASP A 84 -6.87 -17.08 -14.57
C ASP A 84 -6.38 -15.81 -15.26
N THR A 85 -5.11 -15.85 -15.60
CA THR A 85 -4.50 -14.93 -16.53
C THR A 85 -5.29 -15.02 -17.83
N SER A 86 -6.27 -14.14 -18.02
CA SER A 86 -6.71 -13.76 -19.36
C SER A 86 -5.61 -12.90 -19.95
N ALA A 87 -4.54 -13.59 -20.36
CA ALA A 87 -3.75 -13.18 -21.49
C ALA A 87 -4.70 -13.15 -22.68
N ASP A 88 -5.33 -12.01 -22.93
CA ASP A 88 -5.91 -11.75 -24.24
C ASP A 88 -5.02 -10.79 -25.01
N SER A 89 -4.44 -11.40 -26.03
CA SER A 89 -3.61 -10.83 -27.08
C SER A 89 -4.22 -9.56 -27.65
N LEU A 90 -3.36 -8.58 -27.93
CA LEU A 90 -3.38 -7.89 -29.22
C LEU A 90 -1.94 -7.58 -29.59
N GLY A 91 -1.33 -8.54 -30.29
CA GLY A 91 -0.15 -8.26 -31.09
C GLY A 91 -0.48 -7.13 -32.06
N ASN A 92 0.31 -6.07 -32.04
CA ASN A 92 0.46 -5.26 -33.23
C ASN A 92 1.89 -4.73 -33.30
N ALA A 93 2.75 -5.52 -33.93
CA ALA A 93 3.96 -5.01 -34.55
C ALA A 93 3.61 -4.58 -35.99
N PRO A 94 3.87 -3.34 -36.40
CA PRO A 94 4.02 -3.00 -37.80
C PRO A 94 5.48 -2.67 -38.11
N LYS A 95 6.12 -3.66 -38.74
CA LYS A 95 7.01 -3.59 -39.91
C LYS A 95 7.87 -2.33 -40.07
N THR A 96 9.17 -2.52 -39.92
CA THR A 96 10.21 -1.64 -40.47
C THR A 96 10.02 -1.53 -41.98
N SER A 97 9.77 -0.31 -42.46
CA SER A 97 9.73 0.02 -43.88
C SER A 97 11.17 0.11 -44.40
N SER A 98 11.74 -1.02 -44.83
CA SER A 98 12.92 -1.01 -45.69
C SER A 98 12.46 -0.79 -47.13
N ARG A 99 12.34 0.48 -47.53
CA ARG A 99 12.19 0.85 -48.93
C ARG A 99 13.53 0.67 -49.63
N SER A 100 13.71 -0.51 -50.21
CA SER A 100 14.65 -0.75 -51.30
C SER A 100 14.28 0.19 -52.46
N ALA A 101 15.20 1.08 -52.80
CA ALA A 101 15.17 1.81 -54.07
C ALA A 101 16.50 1.54 -54.77
N CYS A 102 16.39 0.69 -55.78
CA CYS A 102 17.34 0.44 -56.83
C CYS A 102 17.83 1.76 -57.46
N GLY A 103 19.12 1.86 -57.74
CA GLY A 103 19.73 2.99 -58.43
C GLY A 103 21.10 2.59 -58.96
N SER A 104 21.08 1.74 -59.98
CA SER A 104 22.24 1.40 -60.81
C SER A 104 22.22 2.31 -62.04
N THR A 105 23.24 3.17 -62.18
CA THR A 105 24.05 3.50 -63.37
C THR A 105 24.86 4.74 -63.08
#